data_AF-A0A182KEM0-F1
#
_entry.id   AF-A0A182KEM0-F1
#
_cell.length_a   1.000
_cell.length_b   1.000
_cell.length_c   1.000
_cell.angle_alpha   90.00
_cell.angle_beta   90.00
_cell.angle_gamma   90.00
#
_symmetry.space_group_name_H-M   'P 1'
#
loop_
_entity.id
_entity.type
_entity.pdbx_description
1 polymer ?
#
loop_
_entity_poly.entity_id
_entity_poly.type
_entity_poly.pdbx_seq_one_letter_code
_entity_poly.pdbx_strand_id
1 'polypeptide(L)'
;MRADEVLAAVLQPALTLVQESSNSEYEAIILPTFKTVFVAPKSIQATVALLENLHIILEKTPRDDIRTEVLPLLFNALESTTIQVQSAALVAVTNVYDYLDDITIKKLVLPKLKSVFEKNQSDLKIMGNVLQCVE
;
A
#
# COMPACT_ATOMS: atom_id res chain seq x y z
N MET A 1 5.89 -1.73 23.01
CA MET A 1 4.97 -2.85 22.70
C MET A 1 3.50 -2.45 22.50
N ARG A 2 3.02 -1.22 22.78
CA ARG A 2 1.58 -0.88 22.62
C ARG A 2 1.18 -0.01 21.42
N ALA A 3 2.11 0.65 20.73
CA ALA A 3 1.75 1.55 19.63
C ALA A 3 1.38 0.79 18.33
N ASP A 4 2.09 -0.30 18.03
CA ASP A 4 1.97 -0.99 16.74
C ASP A 4 0.71 -1.86 16.60
N GLU A 5 0.11 -2.29 17.71
CA GLU A 5 -1.18 -3.00 17.75
C GLU A 5 -2.37 -2.03 17.71
N VAL A 6 -2.22 -0.85 18.33
CA VAL A 6 -3.26 0.18 18.33
C VAL A 6 -3.43 0.77 16.94
N LEU A 7 -2.35 0.91 16.16
CA LEU A 7 -2.42 1.46 14.81
C LEU A 7 -3.38 0.67 13.90
N ALA A 8 -3.35 -0.67 13.96
CA ALA A 8 -4.27 -1.49 13.17
C ALA A 8 -5.74 -1.30 13.62
N ALA A 9 -5.97 -1.13 14.92
CA ALA A 9 -7.31 -0.90 15.47
C ALA A 9 -7.88 0.49 15.12
N VAL A 10 -7.04 1.52 15.00
CA VAL A 10 -7.46 2.88 14.64
C VAL A 10 -7.43 3.14 13.13
N LEU A 11 -6.79 2.28 12.35
CA LEU A 11 -6.72 2.42 10.90
C LEU A 11 -8.12 2.37 10.27
N GLN A 12 -8.98 1.43 10.68
CA GLN A 12 -10.32 1.31 10.11
C GLN A 12 -11.18 2.57 10.38
N PRO A 13 -11.28 3.11 11.60
CA PRO A 13 -11.91 4.41 11.84
C PRO A 13 -11.28 5.56 11.05
N ALA A 14 -9.95 5.59 10.93
CA ALA A 14 -9.26 6.62 10.15
C ALA A 14 -9.61 6.56 8.66
N LEU A 15 -9.71 5.36 8.09
CA LEU A 15 -10.15 5.15 6.70
C LEU A 15 -11.60 5.60 6.49
N THR A 16 -12.50 5.33 7.45
CA THR A 16 -13.87 5.84 7.39
C THR A 16 -13.89 7.37 7.41
N LEU A 17 -13.06 8.02 8.24
CA LEU A 17 -12.93 9.48 8.22
C LEU A 17 -12.41 10.00 6.87
N VAL A 18 -11.46 9.29 6.25
CA VAL A 18 -11.01 9.63 4.89
C VAL A 18 -12.20 9.60 3.94
N GLN A 19 -13.02 8.54 3.95
CA GLN A 19 -14.18 8.41 3.04
C GLN A 19 -15.22 9.52 3.24
N GLU A 20 -15.55 9.87 4.48
CA GLU A 20 -16.59 10.85 4.81
C GLU A 20 -16.15 12.33 4.69
N SER A 21 -14.84 12.60 4.71
CA SER A 21 -14.30 13.97 4.65
C SER A 21 -14.39 14.61 3.25
N SER A 22 -14.42 15.94 3.16
CA SER A 22 -14.19 16.62 1.87
C SER A 22 -12.71 16.59 1.47
N ASN A 23 -12.39 16.78 0.18
CA ASN A 23 -10.98 16.82 -0.28
C ASN A 23 -10.15 17.89 0.43
N SER A 24 -10.74 19.07 0.69
CA SER A 24 -10.06 20.15 1.42
C SER A 24 -9.78 19.79 2.88
N GLU A 25 -10.70 19.10 3.55
CA GLU A 25 -10.49 18.63 4.93
C GLU A 25 -9.48 17.49 4.99
N TYR A 26 -9.51 16.59 4.00
CA TYR A 26 -8.54 15.53 3.86
C TYR A 26 -7.12 16.10 3.75
N GLU A 27 -6.89 17.01 2.80
CA GLU A 27 -5.57 17.61 2.59
C GLU A 27 -5.09 18.44 3.79
N ALA A 28 -5.99 19.20 4.41
CA ALA A 28 -5.61 20.11 5.50
C ALA A 28 -5.40 19.39 6.85
N ILE A 29 -6.15 18.33 7.14
CA ILE A 29 -6.24 17.74 8.49
C ILE A 29 -5.78 16.27 8.51
N ILE A 30 -6.25 15.46 7.55
CA ILE A 30 -6.06 14.01 7.61
C ILE A 30 -4.73 13.59 6.98
N LEU A 31 -4.40 14.11 5.80
CA LEU A 31 -3.19 13.78 5.05
C LEU A 31 -1.89 14.02 5.84
N PRO A 32 -1.70 15.14 6.57
CA PRO A 32 -0.50 15.34 7.39
C PRO A 32 -0.29 14.22 8.42
N THR A 33 -1.39 13.75 9.03
CA THR A 33 -1.36 12.63 9.98
C THR A 33 -0.98 11.33 9.26
N PHE A 34 -1.59 11.05 8.10
CA PHE A 34 -1.25 9.86 7.30
C PHE A 34 0.21 9.84 6.82
N LYS A 35 0.78 10.99 6.45
CA LYS A 35 2.21 11.10 6.11
C LYS A 35 3.10 10.62 7.26
N THR A 36 2.78 11.00 8.50
CA THR A 36 3.51 10.49 9.67
C THR A 36 3.33 8.97 9.85
N VAL A 37 2.13 8.45 9.58
CA VAL A 37 1.84 7.01 9.64
C VAL A 37 2.62 6.23 8.57
N PHE A 38 2.79 6.78 7.36
CA PHE A 38 3.55 6.14 6.29
C PHE A 38 5.02 5.95 6.64
N VAL A 39 5.62 6.92 7.33
CA VAL A 39 7.04 6.89 7.71
C VAL A 39 7.29 6.16 9.04
N ALA A 40 6.32 6.18 9.96
CA ALA A 40 6.49 5.56 11.28
C ALA A 40 6.77 4.05 11.19
N PRO A 41 7.53 3.47 12.15
CA PRO A 41 7.62 2.02 12.31
C PRO A 41 6.22 1.43 12.53
N LYS A 42 5.92 0.34 11.83
CA LYS A 42 4.61 -0.32 11.85
C LYS A 42 4.80 -1.81 12.07
N SER A 43 3.82 -2.44 12.73
CA SER A 43 3.74 -3.90 12.72
C SER A 43 3.49 -4.42 11.29
N ILE A 44 3.81 -5.69 11.07
CA ILE A 44 3.50 -6.40 9.82
C ILE A 44 2.00 -6.26 9.50
N GLN A 45 1.12 -6.49 10.48
CA GLN A 45 -0.33 -6.44 10.30
C GLN A 45 -0.83 -5.03 9.96
N ALA A 46 -0.30 -3.99 10.61
CA ALA A 46 -0.66 -2.62 10.29
C ALA A 46 -0.23 -2.24 8.86
N THR A 47 0.94 -2.70 8.42
CA THR A 47 1.42 -2.47 7.05
C THR A 47 0.55 -3.18 6.01
N VAL A 48 0.19 -4.44 6.28
CA VAL A 48 -0.72 -5.22 5.41
C VAL A 48 -2.07 -4.54 5.29
N ALA A 49 -2.70 -4.21 6.42
CA ALA A 49 -4.02 -3.57 6.43
C ALA A 49 -4.00 -2.20 5.72
N LEU A 50 -2.90 -1.46 5.84
CA LEU A 50 -2.74 -0.18 5.13
C LEU A 50 -2.62 -0.37 3.62
N LEU A 51 -1.84 -1.35 3.16
CA LEU A 51 -1.66 -1.65 1.74
C LEU A 51 -2.95 -2.18 1.10
N GLU A 52 -3.69 -3.06 1.79
CA GLU A 52 -4.97 -3.59 1.30
C GLU A 52 -6.03 -2.49 1.14
N ASN A 53 -6.01 -1.47 2.01
CA ASN A 53 -6.94 -0.34 1.98
C ASN A 53 -6.36 0.92 1.30
N LEU A 54 -5.24 0.79 0.60
CA LEU A 54 -4.52 1.95 0.06
C LEU A 54 -5.36 2.75 -0.95
N HIS A 55 -6.23 2.07 -1.71
CA HIS A 55 -7.15 2.67 -2.68
C HIS A 55 -8.00 3.82 -2.09
N ILE A 56 -8.49 3.66 -0.85
CA ILE A 56 -9.32 4.65 -0.15
C ILE A 56 -8.53 5.96 0.05
N ILE A 57 -7.25 5.83 0.39
CA ILE A 57 -6.39 6.97 0.68
C ILE A 57 -6.00 7.65 -0.64
N LEU A 58 -5.64 6.85 -1.65
CA LEU A 58 -5.23 7.32 -2.98
C LEU A 58 -6.33 8.15 -3.66
N GLU A 59 -7.61 7.80 -3.50
CA GLU A 59 -8.73 8.52 -4.11
C GLU A 59 -8.77 10.02 -3.74
N LYS A 60 -8.28 10.38 -2.54
CA LYS A 60 -8.25 11.76 -2.05
C LYS A 60 -6.85 12.38 -2.00
N THR A 61 -5.81 11.58 -2.23
CA THR A 61 -4.43 12.06 -2.14
C THR A 61 -4.02 12.79 -3.43
N PRO A 62 -3.48 14.01 -3.36
CA PRO A 62 -2.91 14.69 -4.52
C PRO A 62 -1.78 13.87 -5.17
N ARG A 63 -1.67 13.92 -6.50
CA ARG A 63 -0.67 13.13 -7.26
C ARG A 63 0.78 13.35 -6.80
N ASP A 64 1.12 14.58 -6.45
CA ASP A 64 2.46 14.92 -5.98
C ASP A 64 2.79 14.19 -4.67
N ASP A 65 1.82 14.15 -3.74
CA ASP A 65 1.96 13.45 -2.45
C ASP A 65 1.95 11.93 -2.60
N ILE A 66 1.21 11.37 -3.58
CA ILE A 66 1.27 9.94 -3.88
C ILE A 66 2.71 9.55 -4.24
N ARG A 67 3.36 10.35 -5.10
CA ARG A 67 4.72 10.08 -5.55
C ARG A 67 5.75 10.23 -4.44
N THR A 68 5.61 11.22 -3.56
CA THR A 68 6.60 11.48 -2.51
C THR A 68 6.42 10.62 -1.26
N GLU A 69 5.18 10.23 -0.93
CA GLU A 69 4.86 9.57 0.34
C GLU A 69 4.44 8.10 0.18
N VAL A 70 3.58 7.82 -0.81
CA VAL A 70 2.95 6.49 -0.95
C VAL A 70 3.82 5.52 -1.73
N LEU A 71 4.45 5.96 -2.83
CA LEU A 71 5.31 5.08 -3.63
C LEU A 71 6.52 4.53 -2.84
N PRO A 72 7.23 5.32 -2.01
CA PRO A 72 8.32 4.79 -1.19
C PRO A 72 7.84 3.70 -0.21
N LEU A 73 6.66 3.88 0.40
CA LEU A 73 6.06 2.87 1.27
C LEU A 73 5.81 1.56 0.51
N LEU A 74 5.25 1.66 -0.70
CA LEU A 74 4.96 0.52 -1.55
C LEU A 74 6.23 -0.23 -1.97
N PHE A 75 7.26 0.49 -2.41
CA PHE A 75 8.52 -0.13 -2.83
C PHE A 75 9.22 -0.82 -1.66
N ASN A 76 9.23 -0.19 -0.49
CA ASN A 76 9.75 -0.83 0.73
C ASN A 76 8.96 -2.11 1.09
N ALA A 77 7.64 -2.12 0.89
CA ALA A 77 6.81 -3.29 1.12
C ALA A 77 7.09 -4.42 0.11
N LEU A 78 7.34 -4.10 -1.17
CA LEU A 78 7.74 -5.06 -2.20
C LEU A 78 9.11 -5.70 -1.93
N GLU A 79 10.01 -4.98 -1.24
CA GLU A 79 11.32 -5.48 -0.85
C GLU A 79 11.32 -6.26 0.48
N SER A 80 10.21 -6.25 1.21
CA SER A 80 10.06 -6.96 2.49
C SER A 80 10.32 -8.46 2.33
N THR A 81 10.92 -9.12 3.33
CA THR A 81 11.08 -10.58 3.38
C THR A 81 9.82 -11.30 3.85
N THR A 82 8.81 -10.56 4.31
CA THR A 82 7.56 -11.12 4.84
C THR A 82 6.54 -11.32 3.71
N ILE A 83 6.13 -12.57 3.48
CA ILE A 83 5.21 -12.94 2.40
C ILE A 83 3.89 -12.16 2.46
N GLN A 84 3.30 -12.01 3.65
CA GLN A 84 2.05 -11.26 3.81
C GLN A 84 2.17 -9.80 3.33
N VAL A 85 3.30 -9.15 3.63
CA VAL A 85 3.57 -7.76 3.20
C VAL A 85 3.77 -7.71 1.69
N GLN A 86 4.50 -8.66 1.11
CA GLN A 86 4.69 -8.74 -0.34
C GLN A 86 3.37 -8.93 -1.07
N SER A 87 2.50 -9.83 -0.60
CA SER A 87 1.19 -10.08 -1.21
C SER A 87 0.28 -8.86 -1.14
N ALA A 88 0.25 -8.15 -0.01
CA ALA A 88 -0.51 -6.91 0.13
C ALA A 88 0.06 -5.79 -0.75
N ALA A 89 1.39 -5.71 -0.87
CA ALA A 89 2.05 -4.75 -1.75
C ALA A 89 1.71 -4.99 -3.23
N LEU A 90 1.58 -6.24 -3.67
CA LEU A 90 1.13 -6.55 -5.03
C LEU A 90 -0.30 -6.04 -5.29
N VAL A 91 -1.21 -6.22 -4.34
CA VAL A 91 -2.58 -5.65 -4.45
C VAL A 91 -2.52 -4.13 -4.46
N ALA A 92 -1.65 -3.51 -3.66
CA ALA A 92 -1.49 -2.07 -3.65
C ALA A 92 -0.89 -1.51 -4.96
N VAL A 93 -0.04 -2.28 -5.65
CA VAL A 93 0.52 -1.90 -6.96
C VAL A 93 -0.57 -1.69 -8.00
N THR A 94 -1.61 -2.53 -8.04
CA THR A 94 -2.71 -2.35 -9.01
C THR A 94 -3.46 -1.05 -8.76
N ASN A 95 -3.60 -0.65 -7.49
CA ASN A 95 -4.24 0.62 -7.11
C ASN A 95 -3.40 1.85 -7.49
N VAL A 96 -2.07 1.71 -7.62
CA VAL A 96 -1.19 2.83 -7.99
C VAL A 96 -0.68 2.78 -9.43
N TYR A 97 -1.16 1.83 -10.25
CA TYR A 97 -0.64 1.60 -11.59
C TYR A 97 -0.61 2.87 -12.44
N ASP A 98 -1.68 3.67 -12.40
CA ASP A 98 -1.81 4.93 -13.14
C ASP A 98 -0.83 6.04 -12.71
N TYR A 99 -0.13 5.86 -11.59
CA TYR A 99 0.85 6.81 -11.05
C TYR A 99 2.30 6.33 -11.25
N LEU A 100 2.50 5.13 -11.81
CA LEU A 100 3.83 4.55 -12.04
C LEU A 100 4.28 4.75 -13.48
N ASP A 101 5.55 5.13 -13.65
CA ASP A 101 6.17 5.15 -14.97
C ASP A 101 6.51 3.73 -15.46
N ASP A 102 6.44 3.53 -16.77
CA ASP A 102 6.80 2.28 -17.49
C ASP A 102 8.11 1.65 -17.03
N ILE A 103 9.12 2.48 -16.76
CA ILE A 103 10.46 2.04 -16.35
C ILE A 103 10.39 1.37 -14.97
N THR A 104 9.63 1.97 -14.05
CA THR A 104 9.44 1.48 -12.68
C THR A 104 8.69 0.16 -12.69
N ILE A 105 7.64 0.06 -13.51
CA ILE A 105 6.88 -1.18 -13.68
C ILE A 105 7.80 -2.29 -14.19
N LYS A 106 8.53 -2.05 -15.28
CA LYS A 106 9.38 -3.06 -15.92
C LYS A 106 10.57 -3.49 -15.08
N LYS A 107 11.21 -2.55 -14.37
CA LYS A 107 12.46 -2.82 -13.64
C LYS A 107 12.27 -3.22 -12.19
N LEU A 108 11.16 -2.85 -11.56
CA LEU A 108 10.97 -3.04 -10.13
C LEU A 108 9.76 -3.92 -9.83
N VAL A 109 8.59 -3.59 -10.38
CA VAL A 109 7.35 -4.32 -10.13
C VAL A 109 7.38 -5.72 -10.75
N LEU A 110 7.63 -5.83 -12.06
CA LEU A 110 7.59 -7.13 -12.76
C LEU A 110 8.56 -8.18 -12.18
N PRO A 111 9.83 -7.86 -11.85
CA PRO A 111 10.74 -8.83 -11.24
C PRO A 111 10.26 -9.32 -9.87
N LYS A 112 9.61 -8.45 -9.08
CA LYS A 112 9.07 -8.84 -7.77
C LYS A 112 7.79 -9.64 -7.88
N LEU A 113 6.89 -9.25 -8.78
CA LEU A 113 5.72 -10.04 -9.15
C LEU A 113 6.12 -11.48 -9.50
N LYS A 114 7.11 -11.62 -10.38
CA LYS A 114 7.67 -12.92 -10.77
C LYS A 114 8.29 -13.65 -9.58
N SER A 115 9.10 -12.98 -8.76
CA SER A 115 9.73 -13.60 -7.59
C SER A 115 8.70 -14.07 -6.54
N VAL A 116 7.63 -13.32 -6.32
CA VAL A 116 6.56 -13.68 -5.38
C VAL A 116 5.77 -14.87 -5.94
N PHE A 117 5.48 -14.86 -7.25
CA PHE A 117 4.84 -15.98 -7.94
C PHE A 117 5.67 -17.27 -7.84
N GLU A 118 6.97 -17.22 -8.17
CA GLU A 118 7.86 -18.37 -8.13
C GLU A 118 8.04 -18.95 -6.72
N LYS A 119 8.06 -18.09 -5.69
CA LYS A 119 8.18 -18.53 -4.29
C LYS A 119 6.89 -19.10 -3.71
N ASN A 120 5.75 -18.79 -4.31
CA ASN A 120 4.43 -19.12 -3.76
C ASN A 120 3.54 -19.85 -4.77
N GLN A 121 4.12 -20.69 -5.65
CA GLN A 121 3.38 -21.44 -6.68
C GLN A 121 2.22 -22.31 -6.13
N SER A 122 2.25 -22.66 -4.85
CA SER A 122 1.20 -23.42 -4.16
C SER A 122 0.10 -22.58 -3.50
N ASP A 123 0.23 -21.25 -3.45
CA ASP A 123 -0.75 -20.34 -2.84
C ASP A 123 -1.62 -19.69 -3.93
N LEU A 124 -2.85 -20.22 -4.07
CA LEU A 124 -3.84 -19.75 -5.04
C LEU A 124 -4.21 -18.27 -4.87
N LYS A 125 -4.13 -17.74 -3.64
CA LYS A 125 -4.46 -16.33 -3.37
C LYS A 125 -3.38 -15.41 -3.92
N ILE A 126 -2.12 -15.83 -3.83
CA ILE A 126 -0.99 -15.10 -4.39
C ILE A 126 -1.00 -15.15 -5.91
N MET A 127 -1.33 -16.31 -6.51
CA MET A 127 -1.52 -16.40 -7.96
C MET A 127 -2.61 -15.44 -8.47
N GLY A 128 -3.75 -15.35 -7.77
CA GLY A 128 -4.83 -14.42 -8.13
C GLY A 128 -4.37 -12.97 -8.12
N ASN A 129 -3.70 -12.54 -7.06
CA ASN A 129 -3.19 -11.17 -6.94
C ASN A 129 -2.13 -10.85 -8.01
N VAL A 130 -1.28 -11.83 -8.36
CA VAL A 130 -0.27 -11.66 -9.41
C VAL A 130 -0.93 -11.48 -10.78
N LEU A 131 -1.93 -12.30 -11.11
CA LEU A 131 -2.66 -12.21 -12.38
C LEU A 131 -3.38 -10.86 -12.54
N GLN A 132 -3.98 -10.35 -11.46
CA GLN A 132 -4.65 -9.04 -11.45
C GLN A 132 -3.69 -7.86 -11.72
N CYS A 133 -2.37 -8.07 -11.59
CA CYS A 133 -1.38 -7.06 -11.96
C CYS A 133 -0.97 -7.10 -13.45
N VAL A 134 -1.39 -8.12 -14.21
CA VAL A 134 -0.98 -8.37 -15.60
C VAL A 134 -2.13 -8.23 -16.59
N GLU A 135 -3.38 -8.40 -16.13
CA GLU A 135 -4.59 -8.02 -16.87
C GLU A 135 -4.72 -6.49 -17.01
#